data_AF-A0A816JAX9-F1
#
_entry.id   AF-A0A816JAX9-F1
#
_cell.length_a   1.000
_cell.length_b   1.000
_cell.length_c   1.000
_cell.angle_alpha   90.00
_cell.angle_beta   90.00
_cell.angle_gamma   90.00
#
_symmetry.space_group_name_H-M   'P 1'
#
loop_
_entity.id
_entity.type
_entity.pdbx_description
1 polymer ?
#
loop_
_entity_poly.entity_id
_entity_poly.type
_entity_poly.pdbx_seq_one_letter_code
_entity_poly.pdbx_strand_id
1 'polypeptide(L)'
;MSTETIFKREHTKKAKTCKDGNNSLKDPSSKSYAQVFAPHHGWAIRKAVALGMYALPTRTHLLKMLNEEEAEAKIQMESYVNASAPVITYLDNLFLSKQLGIDW
;
A
#
# COMPACT_ATOMS: atom_id res chain seq x y z
N MET A 1 11.52 7.90 -0.42
CA MET A 1 11.56 6.81 0.58
C MET A 1 10.26 6.74 1.41
N SER A 2 9.63 7.87 1.77
CA SER A 2 8.35 7.90 2.51
C SER A 2 7.16 7.31 1.70
N THR A 3 7.02 7.66 0.42
CA THR A 3 5.85 7.29 -0.39
C THR A 3 5.67 5.78 -0.61
N GLU A 4 6.74 5.00 -0.77
CA GLU A 4 6.64 3.53 -0.89
C GLU A 4 6.19 2.88 0.42
N THR A 5 6.72 3.36 1.55
CA THR A 5 6.33 2.89 2.89
C THR A 5 4.87 3.24 3.19
N ILE A 6 4.46 4.46 2.83
CA ILE A 6 3.06 4.91 2.93
C ILE A 6 2.17 4.07 2.01
N PHE A 7 2.56 3.81 0.76
CA PHE A 7 1.79 2.99 -0.16
C PHE A 7 1.62 1.57 0.38
N LYS A 8 2.70 0.94 0.83
CA LYS A 8 2.65 -0.42 1.38
C LYS A 8 1.77 -0.47 2.63
N ARG A 9 1.86 0.51 3.52
CA ARG A 9 0.96 0.65 4.69
C ARG A 9 -0.50 0.77 4.26
N GLU A 10 -0.80 1.68 3.35
CA GLU A 10 -2.18 1.95 2.92
C GLU A 10 -2.78 0.81 2.12
N HIS A 11 -1.97 0.13 1.31
CA HIS A 11 -2.35 -1.10 0.62
C HIS A 11 -2.68 -2.19 1.64
N THR A 12 -1.78 -2.43 2.59
CA THR A 12 -1.93 -3.44 3.65
C THR A 12 -3.18 -3.18 4.49
N LYS A 13 -3.39 -1.94 4.91
CA LYS A 13 -4.57 -1.50 5.66
C LYS A 13 -5.86 -1.80 4.91
N LYS A 14 -5.91 -1.51 3.61
CA LYS A 14 -7.10 -1.76 2.76
C LYS A 14 -7.29 -3.25 2.45
N ALA A 15 -6.19 -3.98 2.21
CA ALA A 15 -6.20 -5.42 1.98
C ALA A 15 -6.73 -6.18 3.21
N LYS A 16 -6.34 -5.78 4.43
CA LYS A 16 -6.86 -6.33 5.69
C LYS A 16 -8.39 -6.23 5.82
N THR A 17 -8.98 -5.16 5.27
CA THR A 17 -10.43 -4.91 5.32
C THR A 17 -11.21 -5.51 4.15
N CYS A 18 -10.53 -6.13 3.18
CA CYS A 18 -11.22 -6.85 2.12
C CYS A 18 -11.99 -8.01 2.74
N LYS A 19 -13.28 -8.14 2.34
CA LYS A 19 -14.15 -9.19 2.86
C LYS A 19 -13.51 -10.55 2.67
N ASP A 20 -13.57 -11.38 3.71
CA ASP A 20 -13.15 -12.78 3.66
C ASP A 20 -13.87 -13.45 2.47
N GLY A 21 -13.12 -14.20 1.66
CA GLY A 21 -13.61 -14.80 0.41
C GLY A 21 -13.58 -13.90 -0.84
N ASN A 22 -13.29 -12.60 -0.74
CA ASN A 22 -12.95 -11.79 -1.93
C ASN A 22 -11.52 -12.10 -2.39
N ASN A 23 -11.39 -12.76 -3.54
CA ASN A 23 -10.09 -13.17 -4.08
C ASN A 23 -9.39 -12.10 -4.93
N SER A 24 -9.95 -10.89 -5.05
CA SER A 24 -9.38 -9.81 -5.86
C SER A 24 -8.63 -8.77 -5.02
N LEU A 25 -7.41 -8.44 -5.44
CA LEU A 25 -6.60 -7.36 -4.87
C LEU A 25 -6.72 -6.04 -5.63
N LYS A 26 -7.58 -5.97 -6.66
CA LYS A 26 -7.69 -4.78 -7.52
C LYS A 26 -8.17 -3.55 -6.75
N ASP A 27 -9.19 -3.72 -5.92
CA ASP A 27 -9.78 -2.64 -5.13
C ASP A 27 -8.79 -2.05 -4.09
N PRO A 28 -8.15 -2.84 -3.21
CA PRO A 28 -7.18 -2.31 -2.26
C PRO A 28 -5.96 -1.71 -2.96
N SER A 29 -5.51 -2.29 -4.07
CA SER A 29 -4.37 -1.78 -4.86
C SER A 29 -4.69 -0.45 -5.57
N SER A 30 -5.87 -0.35 -6.18
CA SER A 30 -6.29 0.87 -6.87
C SER A 30 -6.49 2.03 -5.90
N LYS A 31 -7.12 1.77 -4.74
CA LYS A 31 -7.39 2.78 -3.72
C LYS A 31 -6.11 3.27 -3.03
N SER A 32 -5.18 2.37 -2.69
CA SER A 32 -3.88 2.77 -2.12
C SER A 32 -3.02 3.53 -3.13
N TYR A 33 -3.02 3.11 -4.39
CA TYR A 33 -2.31 3.84 -5.46
C TYR A 33 -2.87 5.25 -5.65
N ALA A 34 -4.20 5.38 -5.76
CA ALA A 34 -4.88 6.66 -5.93
C ALA A 34 -4.58 7.64 -4.79
N GLN A 35 -4.50 7.14 -3.56
CA GLN A 35 -4.23 7.96 -2.38
C GLN A 35 -2.76 8.42 -2.30
N VAL A 36 -1.81 7.55 -2.65
CA VAL A 36 -0.40 7.77 -2.31
C VAL A 36 0.43 8.20 -3.51
N PHE A 37 0.33 7.49 -4.64
CA PHE A 37 1.23 7.71 -5.78
C PHE A 37 0.61 8.53 -6.90
N ALA A 38 -0.71 8.45 -7.08
CA ALA A 38 -1.36 9.18 -8.17
C ALA A 38 -1.12 10.71 -8.17
N PRO A 39 -1.01 11.40 -7.01
CA PRO A 39 -0.66 12.83 -6.98
C PRO A 39 0.74 13.14 -7.55
N HIS A 40 1.68 12.20 -7.47
CA HIS A 40 3.07 12.37 -7.90
C HIS A 40 3.37 11.80 -9.29
N HIS A 41 2.40 11.09 -9.91
CA HIS A 41 2.57 10.45 -11.21
C HIS A 41 1.81 11.18 -12.30
N GLY A 42 2.50 11.54 -13.39
CA GLY A 42 1.90 12.10 -14.60
C GLY A 42 0.92 11.13 -15.29
N TRP A 43 0.16 11.65 -16.27
CA TRP A 43 -0.90 10.91 -16.96
C TRP A 43 -0.46 9.56 -17.51
N ALA A 44 0.70 9.51 -18.19
CA ALA A 44 1.22 8.29 -18.80
C ALA A 44 1.48 7.18 -17.76
N ILE A 45 2.09 7.52 -16.62
CA ILE A 45 2.37 6.57 -15.53
C ILE A 45 1.06 6.08 -14.90
N ARG A 46 0.09 6.98 -14.65
CA ARG A 46 -1.22 6.57 -14.11
C ARG A 46 -1.95 5.59 -15.04
N LYS A 47 -1.84 5.77 -16.35
CA LYS A 47 -2.39 4.82 -17.34
C LYS A 47 -1.65 3.50 -17.35
N ALA A 48 -0.32 3.51 -17.32
CA ALA A 48 0.49 2.31 -17.22
C ALA A 48 0.14 1.50 -15.97
N VAL A 49 -0.01 2.15 -14.82
CA VAL A 49 -0.43 1.49 -13.57
C VAL A 49 -1.84 0.89 -13.70
N ALA A 50 -2.81 1.63 -14.27
CA ALA A 50 -4.16 1.11 -14.48
C ALA A 50 -4.19 -0.15 -15.36
N LEU A 51 -3.33 -0.22 -16.38
CA LEU A 51 -3.15 -1.42 -17.20
C LEU A 51 -2.42 -2.54 -16.42
N GLY A 52 -1.42 -2.20 -15.63
CA GLY A 52 -0.70 -3.15 -14.77
C GLY A 52 -1.59 -3.84 -13.73
N MET A 53 -2.70 -3.21 -13.31
CA MET A 53 -3.65 -3.82 -12.37
C MET A 53 -4.29 -5.12 -12.89
N TYR A 54 -4.31 -5.37 -14.20
CA TYR A 54 -4.77 -6.64 -14.77
C TYR A 54 -3.82 -7.82 -14.52
N ALA A 55 -2.54 -7.54 -14.21
CA ALA A 55 -1.53 -8.53 -13.91
C ALA A 55 -1.36 -8.78 -12.40
N LEU A 56 -2.22 -8.19 -11.56
CA LEU A 56 -2.17 -8.46 -10.13
C LEU A 56 -2.45 -9.93 -9.83
N PRO A 57 -1.73 -10.55 -8.86
CA PRO A 57 -2.09 -11.86 -8.37
C PRO A 57 -3.47 -11.81 -7.70
N THR A 58 -4.10 -12.98 -7.60
CA THR A 58 -5.25 -13.15 -6.72
C THR A 58 -4.81 -13.08 -5.25
N ARG A 59 -5.74 -12.84 -4.34
CA ARG A 59 -5.46 -12.82 -2.90
C ARG A 59 -4.88 -14.16 -2.42
N THR A 60 -5.49 -15.27 -2.82
CA THR A 60 -4.99 -16.62 -2.50
C THR A 60 -3.59 -16.85 -3.03
N HIS A 61 -3.30 -16.41 -4.26
CA HIS A 61 -1.95 -16.55 -4.83
C HIS A 61 -0.93 -15.72 -4.06
N LEU A 62 -1.26 -14.48 -3.68
CA LEU A 62 -0.39 -13.64 -2.86
C LEU A 62 -0.11 -14.28 -1.50
N LEU A 63 -1.13 -14.77 -0.79
CA LEU A 63 -0.94 -15.43 0.51
C LEU A 63 -0.04 -16.66 0.41
N LYS A 64 -0.19 -17.45 -0.66
CA LYS A 64 0.72 -18.57 -0.96
C LYS A 64 2.17 -18.10 -1.20
N MET A 65 2.37 -16.98 -1.90
CA MET A 65 3.71 -16.41 -2.10
C MET A 65 4.33 -15.92 -0.78
N LEU A 66 3.50 -15.47 0.16
CA LEU A 66 3.92 -15.04 1.50
C LEU A 66 4.11 -16.21 2.47
N ASN A 67 3.66 -17.41 2.11
CA ASN A 67 3.61 -18.59 2.97
C ASN A 67 2.82 -18.34 4.27
N GLU A 68 1.67 -17.68 4.12
CA GLU A 68 0.81 -17.25 5.22
C GLU A 68 -0.62 -17.74 5.03
N GLU A 69 -1.25 -18.18 6.12
CA GLU A 69 -2.70 -18.43 6.15
C GLU A 69 -3.46 -17.12 6.36
N GLU A 70 -4.74 -17.08 5.99
CA GLU A 70 -5.52 -15.82 6.00
C GLU A 70 -5.58 -15.16 7.39
N ALA A 71 -5.72 -15.96 8.45
CA ALA A 71 -5.76 -15.47 9.83
C ALA A 71 -4.41 -14.89 10.30
N GLU A 72 -3.31 -15.56 9.97
CA GLU A 72 -1.95 -15.12 10.34
C GLU A 72 -1.56 -13.88 9.56
N ALA A 73 -1.80 -13.88 8.25
CA ALA A 73 -1.58 -12.72 7.39
C ALA A 73 -2.30 -11.48 7.93
N LYS A 74 -3.53 -11.61 8.43
CA LYS A 74 -4.28 -10.47 9.00
C LYS A 74 -3.61 -9.88 10.24
N ILE A 75 -3.03 -10.72 11.10
CA ILE A 75 -2.27 -10.31 12.28
C ILE A 75 -0.98 -9.60 11.85
N GLN A 76 -0.24 -10.16 10.91
CA GLN A 76 1.01 -9.57 10.42
C GLN A 76 0.76 -8.24 9.68
N MET A 77 -0.30 -8.17 8.87
CA MET A 77 -0.74 -6.94 8.21
C MET A 77 -1.10 -5.84 9.23
N GLU A 78 -1.80 -6.19 10.30
CA GLU A 78 -2.10 -5.26 11.40
C GLU A 78 -0.83 -4.78 12.11
N SER A 79 0.06 -5.71 12.44
CA SER A 79 1.35 -5.40 13.06
C SER A 79 2.14 -4.41 12.22
N TYR A 80 2.25 -4.65 10.91
CA TYR A 80 2.92 -3.73 9.98
C TYR A 80 2.24 -2.36 9.90
N VAL A 81 0.91 -2.30 9.83
CA VAL A 81 0.16 -1.03 9.84
C VAL A 81 0.38 -0.28 11.15
N ASN A 82 0.50 -0.94 12.30
CA ASN A 82 0.75 -0.24 13.55
C ASN A 82 2.21 0.22 13.65
N ALA A 83 3.17 -0.65 13.36
CA ALA A 83 4.60 -0.38 13.47
C ALA A 83 5.11 0.68 12.48
N SER A 84 4.58 0.71 11.26
CA SER A 84 5.00 1.69 10.24
C SER A 84 4.53 3.12 10.53
N ALA A 85 3.53 3.31 11.40
CA ALA A 85 2.90 4.61 11.63
C ALA A 85 3.87 5.64 12.20
N PRO A 86 4.52 5.37 13.35
CA PRO A 86 5.48 6.31 13.92
C PRO A 86 6.69 6.54 13.01
N VAL A 87 7.10 5.54 12.21
CA VAL A 87 8.22 5.67 11.28
C VAL A 87 7.90 6.65 10.15
N ILE A 88 6.73 6.54 9.53
CA ILE A 88 6.27 7.48 8.50
C ILE A 88 6.19 8.90 9.08
N THR A 89 5.54 9.05 10.24
CA THR A 89 5.43 10.35 10.92
C THR A 89 6.80 10.94 11.26
N TYR A 90 7.75 10.13 11.71
CA TYR A 90 9.12 10.57 11.97
C TYR A 90 9.79 11.10 10.70
N LEU A 91 9.68 10.37 9.59
CA LEU A 91 10.28 10.78 8.31
C LEU A 91 9.65 12.08 7.79
N ASP A 92 8.33 12.20 7.80
CA ASP A 92 7.65 13.42 7.36
C ASP A 92 8.09 14.63 8.22
N ASN A 93 8.10 14.46 9.54
CA ASN A 93 8.56 15.51 10.47
C ASN A 93 10.04 15.87 10.25
N LEU A 94 10.90 14.91 9.91
CA LEU A 94 12.30 15.15 9.64
C LEU A 94 12.50 16.06 8.41
N PHE A 95 11.73 15.84 7.34
CA PHE A 95 11.79 16.67 6.13
C PHE A 95 11.16 18.05 6.38
N LEU A 96 10.00 18.10 7.05
CA LEU A 96 9.30 19.34 7.35
C LEU A 96 10.09 20.24 8.31
N SER A 97 10.71 19.68 9.36
CA SER A 97 11.56 20.43 10.30
C SER A 97 12.81 21.04 9.65
N LYS A 98 13.26 20.46 8.54
CA LYS A 98 14.37 20.96 7.71
C LYS A 98 13.91 21.83 6.54
N GLN A 99 12.61 22.13 6.46
CA GLN A 99 12.00 22.96 5.41
C GLN A 99 12.24 22.40 3.99
N LEU A 100 12.36 21.07 3.87
CA LEU A 100 12.59 20.39 2.58
C LEU A 100 11.30 20.07 1.83
N GLY A 101 10.15 20.11 2.51
CA GLY A 101 8.87 19.67 1.96
C GLY A 101 8.78 18.15 1.73
N ILE A 102 7.58 17.69 1.35
CA ILE A 102 7.29 16.26 1.10
C ILE A 102 6.52 16.02 -0.21
N ASP A 103 6.25 17.08 -0.98
CA ASP A 103 5.37 17.05 -2.16
C ASP A 103 6.10 17.26 -3.49
N TRP A 104 7.43 17.19 -3.48
CA TRP A 104 8.28 17.44 -4.65
C TRP A 104 8.62 16.19 -5.44
#